data_AF-A0A7S0RT11-F1
#
_entry.id   AF-A0A7S0RT11-F1
#
_cell.length_a   1.000
_cell.length_b   1.000
_cell.length_c   1.000
_cell.angle_alpha   90.00
_cell.angle_beta   90.00
_cell.angle_gamma   90.00
#
_symmetry.space_group_name_H-M   'P 1'
#
loop_
_entity.id
_entity.type
_entity.pdbx_description
1 polymer ?
#
loop_
_entity_poly.entity_id
_entity_poly.type
_entity_poly.pdbx_seq_one_letter_code
_entity_poly.pdbx_strand_id
1 'polypeptide(L)'
;DPLLPMDSDIVLVDPHPHGDPCKRTFECEWVQSANMELSDSRLSHYIASTYWVFTTITTVGYGDLTAGTNSEKTYATASMLVGVTVFGYVIGSMARLVSLIAEPGQRQREKLDEVKHYIREQRLPRDVQKQIRSYFEGWVKKKSVFDEDALLHRLRPQLRKEVLLWVCAEITE
;
A
#
# COMPACT_ATOMS: atom_id res chain seq x y z
N ASP A 1 49.21 67.35 -29.16
CA ASP A 1 48.28 67.54 -28.02
C ASP A 1 47.41 66.31 -27.83
N PRO A 2 47.14 65.90 -26.58
CA PRO A 2 48.09 65.14 -25.77
C PRO A 2 47.46 63.86 -25.15
N LEU A 3 48.30 63.20 -24.38
CA LEU A 3 48.15 62.09 -23.43
C LEU A 3 46.83 61.99 -22.62
N LEU A 4 46.54 60.72 -22.23
CA LEU A 4 45.56 60.13 -21.29
C LEU A 4 45.17 60.96 -20.04
N PRO A 5 44.00 60.67 -19.41
CA PRO A 5 43.97 59.74 -18.24
C PRO A 5 42.76 58.76 -18.29
N MET A 6 42.88 57.48 -17.95
CA MET A 6 42.63 56.90 -16.61
C MET A 6 41.58 57.64 -15.80
N ASP A 7 40.34 57.15 -15.76
CA ASP A 7 39.71 56.86 -14.46
C ASP A 7 38.51 55.92 -14.60
N SER A 8 38.36 55.13 -13.54
CA SER A 8 37.23 54.28 -13.16
C SER A 8 35.87 54.93 -13.40
N ASP A 9 34.88 54.12 -13.82
CA ASP A 9 33.66 53.94 -13.03
C ASP A 9 32.76 52.85 -13.64
N ILE A 10 32.68 51.73 -12.95
CA ILE A 10 31.57 50.79 -13.03
C ILE A 10 30.35 51.53 -12.48
N VAL A 11 29.59 52.16 -13.37
CA VAL A 11 28.31 52.78 -13.01
C VAL A 11 27.21 51.73 -13.12
N LEU A 12 26.94 51.09 -11.98
CA LEU A 12 25.69 50.37 -11.71
C LEU A 12 24.52 51.36 -11.80
N VAL A 13 23.69 51.24 -12.82
CA VAL A 13 22.34 51.81 -12.82
C VAL A 13 21.39 50.78 -13.39
N ASP A 14 20.69 50.08 -12.49
CA ASP A 14 19.31 49.67 -12.69
C ASP A 14 18.52 50.01 -11.41
N PRO A 15 17.62 51.00 -11.45
CA PRO A 15 16.74 51.32 -10.33
C PRO A 15 15.39 50.62 -10.56
N HIS A 16 15.24 49.38 -10.10
CA HIS A 16 13.91 48.82 -9.86
C HIS A 16 13.49 49.06 -8.40
N PRO A 17 12.41 49.84 -8.17
CA PRO A 17 11.92 50.13 -6.84
C PRO A 17 10.92 49.05 -6.48
N HIS A 18 11.37 47.94 -5.89
CA HIS A 18 10.61 47.03 -5.03
C HIS A 18 11.59 45.89 -4.72
N GLY A 19 12.44 46.11 -3.72
CA GLY A 19 13.31 45.05 -3.23
C GLY A 19 12.45 43.92 -2.69
N ASP A 20 12.55 42.75 -3.32
CA ASP A 20 11.84 41.54 -2.91
C ASP A 20 12.07 41.28 -1.42
N PRO A 21 11.01 41.34 -0.58
CA PRO A 21 11.15 41.14 0.87
C PRO A 21 11.58 39.71 1.23
N CYS A 22 11.47 38.75 0.29
CA CYS A 22 11.72 37.33 0.54
C CYS A 22 13.18 37.01 0.90
N LYS A 23 14.16 37.88 0.59
CA LYS A 23 15.57 37.56 0.89
C LYS A 23 15.98 37.76 2.35
N ARG A 24 15.10 38.25 3.23
CA ARG A 24 15.50 38.69 4.58
C ARG A 24 14.92 37.87 5.75
N THR A 25 14.00 36.95 5.52
CA THR A 25 13.45 36.09 6.58
C THR A 25 13.66 34.62 6.24
N PHE A 26 13.84 33.80 7.27
CA PHE A 26 14.01 32.33 7.20
C PHE A 26 12.74 31.59 6.68
N GLU A 27 11.88 32.25 5.92
CA GLU A 27 10.47 31.86 5.72
C GLU A 27 9.97 32.13 4.28
N CYS A 28 10.76 31.91 3.23
CA CYS A 28 10.16 31.66 1.92
C CYS A 28 9.70 30.20 1.91
N GLU A 29 8.54 29.92 2.52
CA GLU A 29 7.89 28.62 2.40
C GLU A 29 7.50 28.38 0.94
N TRP A 30 7.57 27.13 0.47
CA TRP A 30 7.09 26.71 -0.86
C TRP A 30 5.65 27.19 -1.19
N VAL A 31 4.85 27.51 -0.18
CA VAL A 31 3.53 28.17 -0.27
C VAL A 31 3.59 29.55 -0.95
N GLN A 32 4.64 30.34 -0.73
CA GLN A 32 4.79 31.68 -1.33
C GLN A 32 5.22 31.62 -2.81
N SER A 33 5.91 30.56 -3.23
CA SER A 33 6.29 30.38 -4.64
C SER A 33 5.11 30.04 -5.57
N ALA A 34 3.98 29.57 -5.01
CA ALA A 34 2.80 29.14 -5.76
C ALA A 34 1.84 30.28 -6.15
N ASN A 35 2.24 31.56 -6.03
CA ASN A 35 1.39 32.72 -6.30
C ASN A 35 0.07 32.70 -5.47
N MET A 36 0.09 32.08 -4.29
CA MET A 36 -1.04 31.99 -3.34
C MET A 36 -1.27 33.28 -2.54
N GLU A 37 -0.63 34.39 -2.92
CA GLU A 37 -0.90 35.69 -2.30
C GLU A 37 -2.35 36.19 -2.53
N LEU A 38 -3.08 35.62 -3.52
CA LEU A 38 -4.44 36.07 -3.85
C LEU A 38 -5.57 35.40 -3.05
N SER A 39 -5.30 34.41 -2.20
CA SER A 39 -6.35 33.85 -1.33
C SER A 39 -5.87 33.68 0.11
N ASP A 40 -6.17 34.68 0.95
CA ASP A 40 -5.95 34.68 2.41
C ASP A 40 -6.85 33.66 3.16
N SER A 41 -7.36 32.65 2.46
CA SER A 41 -8.23 31.63 3.01
C SER A 41 -7.41 30.46 3.54
N ARG A 42 -7.61 30.12 4.82
CA ARG A 42 -7.03 28.92 5.46
C ARG A 42 -7.33 27.63 4.69
N LEU A 43 -8.46 27.61 3.98
CA LEU A 43 -8.87 26.50 3.14
C LEU A 43 -7.93 26.30 1.95
N SER A 44 -7.42 27.37 1.34
CA SER A 44 -6.48 27.28 0.23
C SER A 44 -5.16 26.63 0.64
N HIS A 45 -4.65 27.00 1.82
CA HIS A 45 -3.44 26.40 2.41
C HIS A 45 -3.63 24.89 2.71
N TYR A 46 -4.81 24.50 3.21
CA TYR A 46 -5.13 23.09 3.45
C TYR A 46 -5.24 22.29 2.14
N ILE A 47 -5.86 22.87 1.11
CA ILE A 47 -5.96 22.23 -0.22
C ILE A 47 -4.57 22.06 -0.84
N ALA A 48 -3.73 23.09 -0.77
CA ALA A 48 -2.35 23.06 -1.29
C ALA A 48 -1.47 21.99 -0.62
N SER A 49 -1.50 21.95 0.71
CA SER A 49 -0.77 20.94 1.50
C SER A 49 -1.28 19.53 1.25
N THR A 50 -2.59 19.33 1.19
CA THR A 50 -3.19 18.04 0.87
C THR A 50 -2.81 17.60 -0.55
N TYR A 51 -2.90 18.50 -1.53
CA TYR A 51 -2.51 18.23 -2.91
C TYR A 51 -1.03 17.83 -3.03
N TRP A 52 -0.12 18.52 -2.33
CA TRP A 52 1.29 18.15 -2.30
C TRP A 52 1.53 16.76 -1.70
N VAL A 53 0.84 16.44 -0.59
CA VAL A 53 0.93 15.12 0.05
C VAL A 53 0.42 14.02 -0.89
N PHE A 54 -0.73 14.23 -1.53
CA PHE A 54 -1.31 13.24 -2.45
C PHE A 54 -0.43 13.02 -3.69
N THR A 55 0.05 14.08 -4.34
CA THR A 55 0.92 13.96 -5.53
C THR A 55 2.24 13.28 -5.22
N THR A 56 2.76 13.46 -4.00
CA THR A 56 3.96 12.79 -3.50
C THR A 56 3.71 11.31 -3.19
N ILE A 57 2.65 10.98 -2.44
CA ILE A 57 2.32 9.59 -2.07
C ILE A 57 1.96 8.76 -3.29
N THR A 58 1.18 9.33 -4.22
CA THR A 58 0.77 8.65 -5.46
C THR A 58 1.88 8.63 -6.51
N THR A 59 3.05 9.22 -6.20
CA THR A 59 4.21 9.30 -7.10
C THR A 59 3.94 10.00 -8.44
N VAL A 60 2.90 10.82 -8.51
CA VAL A 60 2.58 11.61 -9.72
C VAL A 60 3.61 12.73 -9.90
N GLY A 61 3.91 13.47 -8.82
CA GLY A 61 5.02 14.41 -8.75
C GLY A 61 5.09 15.44 -9.90
N TYR A 62 4.06 16.27 -10.06
CA TYR A 62 4.03 17.30 -11.11
C TYR A 62 5.19 18.32 -11.03
N GLY A 63 5.76 18.54 -9.84
CA GLY A 63 6.89 19.44 -9.64
C GLY A 63 6.51 20.92 -9.64
N ASP A 64 5.23 21.23 -9.49
CA ASP A 64 4.68 22.57 -9.34
C ASP A 64 4.93 23.18 -7.94
N LEU A 65 5.09 22.31 -6.94
CA LEU A 65 5.38 22.68 -5.56
C LEU A 65 6.71 22.05 -5.14
N THR A 66 7.77 22.86 -5.10
CA THR A 66 9.14 22.41 -4.87
C THR A 66 9.79 23.11 -3.68
N ALA A 67 10.62 22.37 -2.96
CA ALA A 67 11.40 22.91 -1.85
C ALA A 67 12.55 23.76 -2.39
N GLY A 68 12.52 25.07 -2.11
CA GLY A 68 13.56 26.01 -2.54
C GLY A 68 14.79 25.94 -1.63
N THR A 69 14.57 25.84 -0.33
CA THR A 69 15.63 25.87 0.69
C THR A 69 16.12 24.47 1.10
N ASN A 70 17.35 24.38 1.62
CA ASN A 70 17.91 23.10 2.07
C ASN A 70 17.15 22.49 3.27
N SER A 71 16.59 23.33 4.14
CA SER A 71 15.72 22.91 5.24
C SER A 71 14.43 22.27 4.75
N GLU A 72 13.76 22.90 3.78
CA GLU A 72 12.54 22.36 3.16
C GLU A 72 12.80 21.05 2.42
N LYS A 73 13.93 20.95 1.70
CA LYS A 73 14.31 19.71 1.01
C LYS A 73 14.50 18.56 1.99
N THR A 74 15.08 18.83 3.15
CA THR A 74 15.27 17.83 4.22
C THR A 74 13.92 17.35 4.77
N TYR A 75 13.00 18.29 5.03
CA TYR A 75 11.64 17.97 5.48
C TYR A 75 10.87 17.16 4.42
N ALA A 76 10.89 17.62 3.17
CA ALA A 76 10.23 16.93 2.06
C ALA A 76 10.75 15.49 1.92
N THR A 77 12.06 15.30 1.95
CA THR A 77 12.68 13.96 1.89
C THR A 77 12.25 13.09 3.07
N ALA A 78 12.22 13.62 4.29
CA ALA A 78 11.75 12.88 5.47
C ALA A 78 10.28 12.47 5.33
N SER A 79 9.41 13.38 4.89
CA SER A 79 7.99 13.06 4.66
C SER A 79 7.76 12.04 3.55
N MET A 80 8.59 12.02 2.50
CA MET A 80 8.56 10.99 1.46
C MET A 80 8.89 9.61 2.03
N LEU A 81 9.90 9.51 2.91
CA LEU A 81 10.26 8.25 3.58
C LEU A 81 9.14 7.72 4.48
N VAL A 82 8.47 8.61 5.21
CA VAL A 82 7.29 8.24 6.01
C VAL A 82 6.15 7.79 5.09
N GLY A 83 5.89 8.53 4.02
CA GLY A 83 4.85 8.22 3.04
C GLY A 83 5.01 6.83 2.42
N VAL A 84 6.22 6.48 1.94
CA VAL A 84 6.48 5.17 1.34
C VAL A 84 6.35 4.03 2.37
N THR A 85 6.74 4.27 3.63
CA THR A 85 6.62 3.28 4.70
C THR A 85 5.15 2.97 5.01
N VAL A 86 4.33 4.02 5.16
CA VAL A 86 2.88 3.87 5.41
C VAL A 86 2.21 3.20 4.22
N PHE A 87 2.53 3.62 2.99
CA PHE A 87 1.97 3.03 1.78
C PHE A 87 2.30 1.53 1.66
N GLY A 88 3.56 1.16 1.88
CA GLY A 88 4.00 -0.24 1.90
C GLY A 88 3.29 -1.06 2.98
N TYR A 89 3.10 -0.50 4.17
CA TYR A 89 2.34 -1.15 5.25
C TYR A 89 0.88 -1.41 4.87
N VAL A 90 0.22 -0.42 4.26
CA VAL A 90 -1.18 -0.53 3.81
C VAL A 90 -1.30 -1.63 2.76
N ILE A 91 -0.45 -1.64 1.73
CA ILE A 91 -0.45 -2.69 0.69
C ILE A 91 -0.19 -4.06 1.32
N GLY A 92 0.81 -4.17 2.21
CA GLY A 92 1.11 -5.43 2.89
C GLY A 92 -0.06 -5.95 3.71
N SER A 93 -0.78 -5.06 4.38
CA SER A 93 -1.99 -5.40 5.14
C SER A 93 -3.13 -5.85 4.22
N MET A 94 -3.35 -5.14 3.10
CA MET A 94 -4.33 -5.53 2.09
C MET A 94 -4.01 -6.90 1.48
N ALA A 95 -2.76 -7.18 1.14
CA ALA A 95 -2.34 -8.47 0.60
C ALA A 95 -2.59 -9.62 1.58
N ARG A 96 -2.37 -9.39 2.88
CA ARG A 96 -2.72 -10.36 3.94
C ARG A 96 -4.22 -10.61 3.99
N LEU A 97 -5.04 -9.56 3.93
CA LEU A 97 -6.50 -9.70 3.90
C LEU A 97 -6.97 -10.51 2.69
N VAL A 98 -6.45 -10.21 1.50
CA VAL A 98 -6.76 -10.96 0.28
C VAL A 98 -6.35 -12.43 0.43
N SER A 99 -5.18 -12.69 1.02
CA SER A 99 -4.70 -14.05 1.28
C SER A 99 -5.63 -14.81 2.23
N LEU A 100 -6.10 -14.17 3.30
CA LEU A 100 -7.06 -14.75 4.25
C LEU A 100 -8.41 -15.09 3.59
N ILE A 101 -8.90 -14.22 2.70
CA ILE A 101 -10.14 -14.46 1.95
C ILE A 101 -9.95 -15.60 0.94
N ALA A 102 -8.77 -15.69 0.31
CA ALA A 102 -8.47 -16.71 -0.69
C ALA A 102 -8.09 -18.08 -0.11
N GLU A 103 -7.58 -18.12 1.12
CA GLU A 103 -7.02 -19.32 1.77
C GLU A 103 -7.99 -20.52 1.78
N PRO A 104 -9.28 -20.39 2.14
CA PRO A 104 -10.19 -21.53 2.16
C PRO A 104 -10.37 -22.16 0.77
N GLY A 105 -10.49 -21.33 -0.27
CA GLY A 105 -10.66 -21.78 -1.64
C GLY A 105 -9.38 -22.40 -2.22
N GLN A 106 -8.21 -21.87 -1.85
CA GLN A 106 -6.91 -22.43 -2.26
C GLN A 106 -6.72 -23.83 -1.67
N ARG A 107 -6.94 -24.02 -0.37
CA ARG A 107 -6.83 -25.34 0.28
C ARG A 107 -7.77 -26.38 -0.32
N GLN A 108 -8.98 -25.98 -0.70
CA GLN A 108 -9.92 -26.88 -1.40
C GLN A 108 -9.40 -27.28 -2.78
N ARG A 109 -8.84 -26.33 -3.53
CA ARG A 109 -8.25 -26.58 -4.86
C ARG A 109 -7.04 -27.49 -4.79
N GLU A 110 -6.15 -27.27 -3.82
CA GLU A 110 -4.96 -28.10 -3.60
C GLU A 110 -5.33 -29.58 -3.39
N LYS A 111 -6.32 -29.87 -2.54
CA LYS A 111 -6.82 -31.25 -2.34
C LYS A 111 -7.36 -31.88 -3.62
N LEU A 112 -8.09 -31.11 -4.42
CA LEU A 112 -8.61 -31.60 -5.70
C LEU A 112 -7.48 -31.82 -6.72
N ASP A 113 -6.44 -30.98 -6.70
CA ASP A 113 -5.29 -31.12 -7.58
C ASP A 113 -4.42 -32.33 -7.21
N GLU A 114 -4.29 -32.65 -5.92
CA GLU A 114 -3.66 -33.89 -5.45
C GLU A 114 -4.38 -35.13 -6.01
N VAL A 115 -5.71 -35.17 -5.92
CA VAL A 115 -6.52 -36.26 -6.49
C VAL A 115 -6.33 -36.35 -8.01
N LYS A 116 -6.29 -35.21 -8.71
CA LYS A 116 -6.03 -35.19 -10.16
C LYS A 116 -4.65 -35.75 -10.50
N HIS A 117 -3.64 -35.44 -9.69
CA HIS A 117 -2.28 -35.96 -9.88
C HIS A 117 -2.26 -37.48 -9.75
N TYR A 118 -2.83 -38.01 -8.67
CA TYR A 118 -2.93 -39.44 -8.43
C TYR A 118 -3.64 -40.20 -9.57
N ILE A 119 -4.76 -39.65 -10.07
CA ILE A 119 -5.50 -40.22 -11.20
C ILE A 119 -4.61 -40.32 -12.46
N ARG A 120 -3.76 -39.30 -12.71
CA ARG A 120 -2.90 -39.22 -13.88
C ARG A 120 -1.75 -40.22 -13.81
N GLU A 121 -1.15 -40.38 -12.64
CA GLU A 121 -0.07 -41.35 -12.40
C GLU A 121 -0.53 -42.79 -12.60
N GLN A 122 -1.72 -43.13 -12.08
CA GLN A 122 -2.29 -44.48 -12.17
C GLN A 122 -2.90 -44.82 -13.54
N ARG A 123 -2.92 -43.88 -14.50
CA ARG A 123 -3.47 -44.06 -15.85
C ARG A 123 -4.88 -44.70 -15.87
N LEU A 124 -5.77 -44.22 -14.99
CA LEU A 124 -7.10 -44.79 -14.82
C LEU A 124 -7.99 -44.60 -16.09
N PRO A 125 -8.92 -45.53 -16.39
CA PRO A 125 -9.92 -45.36 -17.46
C PRO A 125 -10.82 -44.15 -17.22
N ARG A 126 -11.25 -43.47 -18.29
CA ARG A 126 -11.96 -42.17 -18.19
C ARG A 126 -13.25 -42.21 -17.37
N ASP A 127 -13.97 -43.33 -17.38
CA ASP A 127 -15.20 -43.49 -16.61
C ASP A 127 -14.93 -43.47 -15.10
N VAL A 128 -13.89 -44.17 -14.66
CA VAL A 128 -13.44 -44.20 -13.26
C VAL A 128 -12.93 -42.82 -12.83
N GLN A 129 -12.19 -42.12 -13.71
CA GLN A 129 -11.72 -40.76 -13.41
C GLN A 129 -12.88 -39.80 -13.12
N LYS A 130 -13.96 -39.90 -13.92
CA LYS A 130 -15.14 -39.02 -13.77
C LYS A 130 -15.86 -39.30 -12.45
N GLN A 131 -16.01 -40.57 -12.07
CA GLN A 131 -16.62 -40.94 -10.80
C GLN A 131 -15.80 -40.45 -9.60
N ILE A 132 -14.48 -40.67 -9.61
CA ILE A 132 -13.59 -40.22 -8.52
C ILE A 132 -13.64 -38.69 -8.38
N ARG A 133 -13.52 -37.94 -9.49
CA ARG A 133 -13.59 -36.47 -9.45
C ARG A 133 -14.92 -35.96 -8.90
N SER A 134 -16.04 -36.48 -9.39
CA SER A 134 -17.37 -36.09 -8.92
C SER A 134 -17.56 -36.34 -7.43
N TYR A 135 -17.08 -37.49 -6.93
CA TYR A 135 -17.10 -37.82 -5.52
C TYR A 135 -16.27 -36.85 -4.68
N PHE A 136 -15.00 -36.63 -5.05
CA PHE A 136 -14.11 -35.74 -4.31
C PHE A 136 -14.54 -34.27 -4.37
N GLU A 137 -15.08 -33.80 -5.49
CA GLU A 137 -15.65 -32.45 -5.61
C GLU A 137 -16.85 -32.25 -4.67
N GLY A 138 -17.74 -33.24 -4.57
CA GLY A 138 -18.84 -33.22 -3.61
C GLY A 138 -18.36 -33.28 -2.16
N TRP A 139 -17.35 -34.10 -1.88
CA TRP A 139 -16.76 -34.26 -0.56
C TRP A 139 -16.06 -32.98 -0.07
N VAL A 140 -15.25 -32.33 -0.92
CA VAL A 140 -14.55 -31.07 -0.59
C VAL A 140 -15.53 -29.92 -0.33
N LYS A 141 -16.69 -29.91 -1.00
CA LYS A 141 -17.74 -28.90 -0.76
C LYS A 141 -18.49 -29.09 0.55
N LYS A 142 -18.71 -30.34 0.96
CA LYS A 142 -19.46 -30.67 2.19
C LYS A 142 -18.59 -30.69 3.44
N LYS A 143 -17.31 -31.08 3.32
CA LYS A 143 -16.41 -31.15 4.45
C LYS A 143 -15.93 -29.75 4.83
N SER A 144 -15.88 -29.49 6.14
CA SER A 144 -15.23 -28.31 6.70
C SER A 144 -13.83 -28.15 6.10
N VAL A 145 -13.45 -26.91 5.77
CA VAL A 145 -12.09 -26.58 5.28
C VAL A 145 -11.02 -26.95 6.32
N PHE A 146 -11.43 -27.07 7.59
CA PHE A 146 -10.56 -27.39 8.70
C PHE A 146 -10.32 -28.90 8.83
N ASP A 147 -9.10 -29.24 9.22
CA ASP A 147 -8.74 -30.60 9.60
C ASP A 147 -9.29 -30.89 11.00
N GLU A 148 -10.46 -31.52 11.04
CA GLU A 148 -11.21 -31.84 12.26
C GLU A 148 -10.38 -32.67 13.23
N ASP A 149 -9.62 -33.66 12.75
CA ASP A 149 -8.81 -34.53 13.61
C ASP A 149 -7.70 -33.75 14.32
N ALA A 150 -7.01 -32.86 13.60
CA ALA A 150 -5.99 -31.99 14.16
C ALA A 150 -6.59 -30.96 15.14
N LEU A 151 -7.78 -30.43 14.83
CA LEU A 151 -8.49 -29.48 15.70
C LEU A 151 -8.93 -30.14 17.01
N LEU A 152 -9.50 -31.34 16.92
CA LEU A 152 -9.91 -32.15 18.08
C LEU A 152 -8.70 -32.57 18.92
N HIS A 153 -7.54 -32.85 18.29
CA HIS A 153 -6.31 -33.18 19.01
C HIS A 153 -5.72 -32.02 19.82
N ARG A 154 -5.99 -30.77 19.43
CA ARG A 154 -5.60 -29.58 20.21
C ARG A 154 -6.49 -29.36 21.45
N LEU A 155 -7.68 -29.94 21.48
CA LEU A 155 -8.58 -29.85 22.62
C LEU A 155 -8.12 -30.74 23.78
N ARG A 156 -8.34 -30.26 25.01
CA ARG A 156 -8.18 -31.07 26.24
C ARG A 156 -9.07 -32.32 26.16
N PRO A 157 -8.63 -33.46 26.71
CA PRO A 157 -9.31 -34.74 26.54
C PRO A 157 -10.76 -34.75 27.08
N GLN A 158 -11.08 -33.96 28.12
CA GLN A 158 -12.46 -33.85 28.60
C GLN A 158 -13.37 -33.14 27.57
N LEU A 159 -12.97 -31.98 27.06
CA LEU A 159 -13.71 -31.22 26.05
C LEU A 159 -13.84 -31.98 24.73
N ARG A 160 -12.81 -32.75 24.34
CA ARG A 160 -12.85 -33.57 23.13
C ARG A 160 -13.96 -34.63 23.19
N LYS A 161 -14.10 -35.32 24.31
CA LYS A 161 -15.16 -36.32 24.50
C LYS A 161 -16.54 -35.70 24.40
N GLU A 162 -16.74 -34.56 25.03
CA GLU A 162 -18.02 -33.85 25.02
C GLU A 162 -18.43 -33.39 23.61
N VAL A 163 -17.50 -32.78 22.87
CA VAL A 163 -17.73 -32.36 21.47
C VAL A 163 -18.03 -33.56 20.57
N LEU A 164 -17.28 -34.66 20.70
CA LEU A 164 -17.51 -35.87 19.90
C LEU A 164 -18.88 -36.50 20.19
N LEU A 165 -19.30 -36.55 21.46
CA LEU A 165 -20.63 -37.05 21.82
C LEU A 165 -21.74 -36.20 21.19
N TRP A 166 -21.56 -34.87 21.17
CA TRP A 166 -22.52 -33.95 20.57
C TRP A 166 -22.62 -34.13 19.05
N VAL A 167 -21.47 -34.17 18.36
CA VAL A 167 -21.42 -34.38 16.89
C VAL A 167 -21.95 -35.75 16.48
N CYS A 168 -21.64 -36.82 17.22
CA CYS A 168 -22.17 -38.15 16.93
C CYS A 168 -23.68 -38.27 17.13
N ALA A 169 -24.24 -37.55 18.12
CA ALA A 169 -25.69 -37.55 18.34
C ALA A 169 -26.44 -36.97 17.14
N GLU A 170 -25.96 -35.86 16.57
CA GLU A 170 -26.60 -35.20 15.43
C GLU A 170 -26.50 -35.98 14.11
N ILE A 171 -25.53 -36.89 13.97
CA ILE A 171 -25.44 -37.78 12.80
C ILE A 171 -26.44 -38.96 12.88
N THR A 172 -26.95 -39.25 14.09
CA THR A 172 -27.80 -40.42 14.34
C THR A 172 -29.31 -40.11 14.26
N GLU A 173 -29.69 -38.83 14.30
CA GLU A 173 -31.05 -38.33 14.01
C GLU A 173 -31.25 -38.02 12.51
#